data_AF-A0A4U2N3R1-F1
#
_entry.id   AF-A0A4U2N3R1-F1
#
_cell.length_a   1.000
_cell.length_b   1.000
_cell.length_c   1.000
_cell.angle_alpha   90.00
_cell.angle_beta   90.00
_cell.angle_gamma   90.00
#
_symmetry.space_group_name_H-M   'P 1'
#
loop_
_entity.id
_entity.type
_entity.pdbx_description
1 polymer ?
#
loop_
_entity_poly.entity_id
_entity_poly.type
_entity_poly.pdbx_seq_one_letter_code
_entity_poly.pdbx_strand_id
1 'polypeptide(L)'
;MANVVDPTLTDDLVQTLRKECIVMVATTDFEKQVPNVSAISWVYAVSKTSIRFAVDQRSRIVENIRHSTGLVLTIMANESVFSISGAGEILTDRMEGIPLKLTVIELNVQEVRDVMFYGAKLATEPTYEKTYDIRAAKKLDNQVLVGIKEL
;
A
#
# COMPACT_ATOMS: atom_id res chain seq x y z
N MET A 1 17.50 -8.99 19.71
CA MET A 1 17.73 -9.29 18.29
C MET A 1 17.60 -7.96 17.56
N ALA A 2 18.63 -7.49 16.86
CA ALA A 2 18.54 -6.19 16.20
C ALA A 2 17.44 -6.27 15.13
N ASN A 3 16.46 -5.36 15.17
CA ASN A 3 15.50 -5.22 14.09
C ASN A 3 16.30 -4.85 12.84
N VAL A 4 16.57 -5.83 11.98
CA VAL A 4 17.26 -5.58 10.71
C VAL A 4 16.38 -4.62 9.92
N VAL A 5 16.98 -3.50 9.54
CA VAL A 5 16.37 -2.47 8.71
C VAL A 5 16.95 -2.66 7.33
N ASP A 6 16.14 -3.16 6.42
CA ASP A 6 16.52 -3.27 5.02
C ASP A 6 16.11 -1.99 4.28
N PRO A 7 16.96 -1.41 3.42
CA PRO A 7 16.60 -0.21 2.66
C PRO A 7 15.63 -0.51 1.50
N THR A 8 15.36 -1.79 1.21
CA THR A 8 14.59 -2.24 0.05
C THR A 8 13.74 -3.46 0.37
N LEU A 9 12.67 -3.66 -0.41
CA LEU A 9 11.85 -4.87 -0.34
C LEU A 9 12.67 -6.13 -0.69
N THR A 10 12.38 -7.21 0.02
CA THR A 10 12.82 -8.55 -0.37
C THR A 10 12.10 -9.01 -1.63
N ASP A 11 12.65 -10.01 -2.33
CA ASP A 11 11.99 -10.59 -3.50
C ASP A 11 10.59 -11.15 -3.14
N ASP A 12 10.45 -11.77 -1.97
CA ASP A 12 9.17 -12.29 -1.50
C ASP A 12 8.14 -11.18 -1.28
N LEU A 13 8.52 -10.06 -0.65
CA LEU A 13 7.63 -8.91 -0.47
C LEU A 13 7.20 -8.29 -1.81
N VAL A 14 8.12 -8.20 -2.78
CA VAL A 14 7.78 -7.76 -4.14
C VAL A 14 6.75 -8.71 -4.77
N GLN A 15 6.93 -10.02 -4.64
CA GLN A 15 5.97 -10.99 -5.20
C GLN A 15 4.62 -10.92 -4.50
N THR A 16 4.58 -10.73 -3.18
CA THR A 16 3.33 -10.61 -2.42
C THR A 16 2.56 -9.34 -2.81
N LEU A 17 3.23 -8.19 -2.88
CA LEU A 17 2.63 -6.91 -3.27
C LEU A 17 2.20 -6.86 -4.75
N ARG A 18 2.59 -7.85 -5.57
CA ARG A 18 2.14 -8.01 -6.96
C ARG A 18 0.93 -8.95 -7.10
N LYS A 19 0.51 -9.58 -6.00
CA LYS A 19 -0.68 -10.43 -5.91
C LYS A 19 -1.78 -9.67 -5.15
N GLU A 20 -2.97 -10.26 -5.16
CA GLU A 20 -4.07 -9.77 -4.33
C GLU A 20 -3.71 -9.88 -2.84
N CYS A 21 -3.61 -8.73 -2.17
CA CYS A 21 -3.32 -8.64 -0.75
C CYS A 21 -4.00 -7.41 -0.14
N ILE A 22 -4.14 -7.42 1.18
CA ILE A 22 -4.59 -6.26 1.96
C ILE A 22 -3.38 -5.59 2.61
N VAL A 23 -3.28 -4.27 2.49
CA VAL A 23 -2.25 -3.47 3.15
C VAL A 23 -2.89 -2.33 3.92
N MET A 24 -2.28 -1.95 5.03
CA MET A 24 -2.65 -0.74 5.77
C MET A 24 -1.73 0.40 5.36
N VAL A 25 -2.29 1.57 5.09
CA VAL A 25 -1.54 2.81 4.87
C VAL A 25 -1.69 3.68 6.10
N ALA A 26 -0.58 4.02 6.74
CA ALA A 26 -0.51 5.03 7.77
C ALA A 26 0.10 6.32 7.22
N THR A 27 -0.59 7.44 7.44
CA THR A 27 -0.16 8.80 7.07
C THR A 27 -0.29 9.73 8.28
N THR A 28 0.32 10.91 8.24
CA THR A 28 0.07 11.93 9.27
C THR A 28 -1.12 12.79 8.87
N ASP A 29 -2.16 12.84 9.71
CA ASP A 29 -3.33 13.68 9.46
C ASP A 29 -2.96 15.16 9.48
N PHE A 30 -3.21 15.88 8.37
CA PHE A 30 -2.74 17.26 8.21
C PHE A 30 -3.41 18.26 9.18
N GLU A 31 -4.64 18.00 9.62
CA GLU A 31 -5.35 18.89 10.56
C GLU A 31 -5.05 18.52 12.01
N LYS A 32 -5.10 17.22 12.32
CA LYS A 32 -5.03 16.73 13.70
C LYS A 32 -3.61 16.43 14.18
N GLN A 33 -2.66 16.32 13.26
CA GLN A 33 -1.26 15.97 13.55
C GLN A 33 -1.13 14.64 14.31
N VAL A 34 -2.01 13.68 13.99
CA VAL A 34 -1.99 12.31 14.52
C VAL A 34 -2.02 11.31 13.37
N PRO A 35 -1.55 10.07 13.55
CA PRO A 35 -1.61 9.06 12.49
C PRO A 35 -3.05 8.78 12.03
N ASN A 36 -3.25 8.72 10.72
CA ASN A 36 -4.46 8.21 10.08
C ASN A 36 -4.13 6.89 9.40
N VAL A 37 -4.95 5.86 9.62
CA VAL A 37 -4.76 4.51 9.05
C VAL A 37 -5.95 4.13 8.19
N SER A 38 -5.68 3.57 7.00
CA SER A 38 -6.69 3.06 6.07
C SER A 38 -6.25 1.71 5.49
N ALA A 39 -7.21 0.82 5.24
CA ALA A 39 -6.99 -0.44 4.54
C ALA A 39 -7.20 -0.26 3.03
N ILE A 40 -6.26 -0.76 2.21
CA ILE A 40 -6.37 -0.73 0.75
C ILE A 40 -5.96 -2.09 0.14
N SER A 41 -6.37 -2.32 -1.11
CA SER A 41 -5.99 -3.51 -1.90
C SER A 41 -5.46 -3.18 -3.29
N TRP A 42 -5.57 -1.93 -3.76
CA TRP A 42 -5.00 -1.49 -5.03
C TRP A 42 -3.56 -1.03 -4.83
N VAL A 43 -2.67 -1.99 -4.65
CA VAL A 43 -1.23 -1.80 -4.42
C VAL A 43 -0.44 -2.67 -5.40
N TYR A 44 0.73 -2.20 -5.81
CA TYR A 44 1.61 -2.90 -6.71
C TYR A 44 3.08 -2.53 -6.46
N ALA A 45 3.94 -3.51 -6.21
CA ALA A 45 5.39 -3.27 -6.16
C ALA A 45 5.97 -3.15 -7.58
N VAL A 46 6.42 -1.95 -7.95
CA VAL A 46 7.05 -1.68 -9.25
C VAL A 46 8.47 -2.26 -9.25
N SER A 47 9.21 -2.04 -8.16
CA SER A 47 10.57 -2.52 -7.96
C SER A 47 10.81 -2.87 -6.48
N LYS A 48 12.06 -3.15 -6.10
CA LYS A 48 12.43 -3.31 -4.69
C LYS A 48 12.42 -1.98 -3.90
N THR A 49 12.35 -0.84 -4.59
CA THR A 49 12.43 0.50 -4.00
C THR A 49 11.20 1.36 -4.26
N SER A 50 10.24 0.88 -5.06
CA SER A 50 9.02 1.61 -5.39
C SER A 50 7.79 0.71 -5.27
N ILE A 51 6.78 1.22 -4.57
CA ILE A 51 5.44 0.65 -4.49
C ILE A 51 4.46 1.71 -4.94
N ARG A 52 3.54 1.39 -5.83
CA ARG A 52 2.45 2.28 -6.20
C ARG A 52 1.13 1.77 -5.66
N PHE A 53 0.25 2.70 -5.32
CA PHE A 53 -1.11 2.37 -4.93
C PHE A 53 -2.10 3.45 -5.38
N ALA A 54 -3.36 3.07 -5.53
CA ALA A 54 -4.43 3.98 -5.90
C ALA A 54 -5.47 4.12 -4.79
N VAL A 55 -5.96 5.33 -4.63
CA VAL A 55 -7.05 5.68 -3.70
C VAL A 55 -8.03 6.63 -4.38
N ASP A 56 -9.25 6.73 -3.86
CA ASP A 56 -10.17 7.79 -4.32
C ASP A 56 -9.50 9.16 -4.14
N GLN A 57 -9.64 10.04 -5.12
CA GLN A 57 -9.03 11.38 -5.10
C GLN A 57 -9.46 12.25 -3.90
N ARG A 58 -10.58 11.92 -3.25
CA ARG A 58 -11.09 12.60 -2.06
C ARG A 58 -10.59 11.95 -0.76
N SER A 59 -9.78 10.90 -0.86
CA SER A 59 -9.24 10.20 0.30
C SER A 59 -8.39 11.15 1.16
N ARG A 60 -8.53 11.00 2.48
CA ARG A 60 -7.70 11.71 3.45
C ARG A 60 -6.20 11.43 3.24
N ILE A 61 -5.87 10.24 2.71
CA ILE A 61 -4.49 9.87 2.34
C ILE A 61 -3.88 10.87 1.35
N VAL A 62 -4.64 11.27 0.32
CA VAL A 62 -4.15 12.19 -0.72
C VAL A 62 -3.81 13.55 -0.09
N GLU A 63 -4.72 14.08 0.72
CA GLU A 63 -4.52 15.38 1.34
C GLU A 63 -3.39 15.37 2.38
N ASN A 64 -3.27 14.27 3.13
CA ASN A 64 -2.16 14.06 4.05
C ASN A 64 -0.81 14.06 3.31
N ILE A 65 -0.70 13.35 2.18
CA ILE A 65 0.56 13.25 1.41
C ILE A 65 0.97 14.61 0.84
N ARG A 66 0.01 15.45 0.44
CA ARG A 66 0.28 16.82 -0.03
C ARG A 66 0.91 17.70 1.06
N HIS A 67 0.66 17.41 2.33
CA HIS A 67 1.17 18.18 3.47
C HIS A 67 2.40 17.52 4.11
N SER A 68 2.47 16.20 4.10
CA SER A 68 3.58 15.41 4.63
C SER A 68 3.72 14.14 3.80
N THR A 69 4.83 14.02 3.08
CA THR A 69 5.08 12.89 2.19
C THR A 69 5.36 11.60 2.96
N GLY A 70 5.71 11.68 4.25
CA GLY A 70 6.02 10.51 5.07
C GLY A 70 4.81 9.60 5.27
N LEU A 71 4.94 8.33 4.87
CA LEU A 71 3.92 7.31 5.07
C LEU A 71 4.53 5.94 5.36
N VAL A 72 3.70 5.05 5.91
CA VAL A 72 4.05 3.65 6.19
C VAL A 72 3.01 2.74 5.56
N LEU A 73 3.46 1.73 4.82
CA LEU A 73 2.65 0.57 4.45
C LEU A 73 2.93 -0.58 5.42
N THR A 74 1.88 -1.15 5.98
CA THR A 74 1.97 -2.37 6.79
C THR A 74 1.34 -3.53 6.04
N ILE A 75 2.08 -4.64 5.93
CA ILE A 75 1.64 -5.86 5.27
C ILE A 75 1.88 -7.08 6.17
N MET A 76 0.91 -7.98 6.19
CA MET A 76 1.00 -9.30 6.81
C MET A 76 1.34 -10.31 5.71
N ALA A 77 2.56 -10.81 5.72
CA ALA A 77 3.09 -11.66 4.65
C ALA A 77 4.23 -12.55 5.18
N ASN A 78 4.50 -13.67 4.51
CA ASN A 78 5.66 -14.53 4.78
C ASN A 78 5.74 -14.94 6.26
N GLU A 79 4.60 -15.31 6.84
CA GLU A 79 4.44 -15.66 8.25
C GLU A 79 4.83 -14.53 9.25
N SER A 80 4.93 -13.28 8.80
CA SER A 80 5.36 -12.13 9.61
C SER A 80 4.57 -10.85 9.30
N VAL A 81 4.88 -9.76 10.01
CA VAL A 81 4.30 -8.44 9.79
C VAL A 81 5.42 -7.48 9.43
N PHE A 82 5.30 -6.81 8.28
CA PHE A 82 6.31 -5.88 7.79
C PHE A 82 5.78 -4.46 7.77
N SER A 83 6.61 -3.53 8.24
CA SER A 83 6.45 -2.09 8.08
C SER A 83 7.38 -1.61 6.97
N ILE A 84 6.85 -0.91 5.99
CA ILE A 84 7.56 -0.35 4.84
C ILE A 84 7.35 1.17 4.88
N SER A 85 8.37 1.91 5.27
CA SER A 85 8.31 3.37 5.41
C SER A 85 9.08 4.08 4.31
N GLY A 86 8.63 5.30 4.00
CA GLY A 86 9.27 6.14 3.00
C GLY A 86 8.47 7.39 2.67
N ALA A 87 8.74 7.95 1.49
CA ALA A 87 8.10 9.16 1.00
C ALA A 87 7.13 8.86 -0.14
N GLY A 88 5.88 9.29 0.01
CA GLY A 88 4.85 9.27 -1.01
C GLY A 88 4.96 10.44 -1.98
N GLU A 89 4.81 10.15 -3.26
CA GLU A 89 4.73 11.10 -4.37
C GLU A 89 3.43 10.86 -5.15
N ILE A 90 2.66 11.91 -5.43
CA ILE A 90 1.47 11.80 -6.27
C ILE A 90 1.92 11.80 -7.73
N LEU A 91 1.78 10.66 -8.41
CA LEU A 91 2.12 10.53 -9.84
C LEU A 91 1.03 11.12 -10.73
N THR A 92 -0.23 10.99 -10.32
CA THR A 92 -1.38 11.61 -11.00
C THR A 92 -2.55 11.77 -10.03
N ASP A 93 -3.21 12.94 -10.06
CA ASP A 93 -4.45 13.17 -9.31
C ASP A 93 -5.63 12.37 -9.87
N ARG A 94 -5.59 11.98 -11.15
CA ARG A 94 -6.68 11.29 -11.82
C ARG A 94 -6.17 10.31 -12.88
N MET A 95 -6.40 9.02 -12.63
CA MET A 95 -6.17 7.98 -13.63
C MET A 95 -7.16 8.09 -14.80
N GLU A 96 -6.64 8.05 -16.03
CA GLU A 96 -7.45 8.03 -17.25
C GLU A 96 -8.00 6.63 -17.54
N GLY A 97 -9.12 6.54 -18.26
CA GLY A 97 -9.69 5.25 -18.69
C GLY A 97 -10.39 4.43 -17.58
N ILE A 98 -10.43 4.93 -16.34
CA ILE A 98 -11.13 4.29 -15.21
C ILE A 98 -12.38 5.11 -14.82
N PRO A 99 -13.52 4.47 -14.53
CA PRO A 99 -14.76 5.18 -14.19
C PRO A 99 -14.67 5.96 -12.86
N LEU A 100 -13.82 5.52 -11.94
CA LEU A 100 -13.56 6.20 -10.67
C LEU A 100 -12.46 7.25 -10.82
N LYS A 101 -12.58 8.32 -10.03
CA LYS A 101 -11.54 9.34 -9.94
C LYS A 101 -10.50 8.91 -8.92
N LEU A 102 -9.45 8.24 -9.41
CA LEU A 102 -8.41 7.67 -8.57
C LEU A 102 -7.12 8.46 -8.70
N THR A 103 -6.53 8.78 -7.54
CA THR A 103 -5.18 9.33 -7.42
C THR A 103 -4.20 8.17 -7.26
N VAL A 104 -3.08 8.22 -7.97
CA VAL A 104 -1.99 7.23 -7.85
C VAL A 104 -0.83 7.85 -7.10
N ILE A 105 -0.38 7.14 -6.09
CA ILE A 105 0.75 7.52 -5.25
C ILE A 105 1.85 6.47 -5.41
N GLU A 106 3.09 6.93 -5.56
CA GLU A 106 4.29 6.12 -5.46
C GLU A 106 4.95 6.32 -4.09
N LEU A 107 5.15 5.24 -3.36
CA LEU A 107 6.01 5.18 -2.19
C LEU A 107 7.44 4.85 -2.63
N ASN A 108 8.33 5.80 -2.42
CA ASN A 108 9.77 5.59 -2.46
C ASN A 108 10.20 4.94 -1.13
N VAL A 109 10.53 3.65 -1.17
CA VAL A 109 10.89 2.83 0.00
C VAL A 109 12.23 3.30 0.56
N GLN A 110 12.26 3.53 1.88
CA GLN A 110 13.47 3.94 2.60
C GLN A 110 13.86 2.94 3.70
N GLU A 111 12.88 2.33 4.35
CA GLU A 111 13.09 1.32 5.37
C GLU A 111 12.01 0.23 5.28
N VAL A 112 12.46 -1.02 5.39
CA VAL A 112 11.64 -2.22 5.55
C VAL A 112 12.05 -2.88 6.86
N ARG A 113 11.07 -3.16 7.71
CA ARG A 113 11.28 -3.72 9.04
C ARG A 113 10.30 -4.85 9.29
N ASP A 114 10.82 -5.99 9.74
CA ASP A 114 9.99 -7.00 10.41
C ASP A 114 9.58 -6.45 11.79
N VAL A 115 8.27 -6.25 11.96
CA VAL A 115 7.64 -5.71 13.18
C VAL A 115 6.84 -6.77 13.94
N MET A 116 7.02 -8.06 13.60
CA MET A 116 6.44 -9.17 14.36
C MET A 116 7.08 -9.26 15.75
N PHE A 117 6.26 -9.54 16.76
CA PHE A 117 6.74 -9.70 18.13
C PHE A 117 7.49 -11.02 18.30
N TYR A 118 8.40 -11.04 19.26
CA TYR A 118 9.26 -12.19 19.52
C TYR A 118 8.46 -13.45 19.91
N GLY A 119 8.90 -14.59 19.39
CA GLY A 119 8.38 -15.90 19.75
C GLY A 119 7.12 -16.33 19.00
N ALA A 120 6.74 -15.60 17.95
CA ALA A 120 5.56 -15.92 17.16
C ALA A 120 5.76 -15.68 15.66
N LYS A 121 4.83 -16.24 14.89
CA LYS A 121 4.65 -16.04 13.45
C LYS A 121 3.17 -16.01 13.14
N LEU A 122 2.78 -15.44 12.01
CA LEU A 122 1.41 -15.56 11.52
C LEU A 122 1.14 -17.02 11.13
N ALA A 123 0.09 -17.62 11.69
CA ALA A 123 -0.36 -18.94 11.31
C ALA A 123 -1.05 -18.95 9.94
N THR A 124 -1.77 -17.85 9.65
CA THR A 124 -2.47 -17.62 8.38
C THR A 124 -2.46 -16.12 8.08
N GLU A 125 -2.26 -15.76 6.81
CA GLU A 125 -2.35 -14.38 6.33
C GLU A 125 -3.82 -13.95 6.16
N PRO A 126 -4.16 -12.67 6.37
CA PRO A 126 -5.53 -12.20 6.19
C PRO A 126 -5.95 -12.30 4.72
N THR A 127 -7.12 -12.89 4.50
CA THR A 127 -7.84 -12.83 3.21
C THR A 127 -9.06 -11.93 3.34
N TYR A 128 -9.59 -11.45 2.22
CA TYR A 128 -10.82 -10.67 2.19
C TYR A 128 -11.73 -11.14 1.05
N GLU A 129 -13.03 -10.90 1.20
CA GLU A 129 -14.03 -11.25 0.20
C GLU A 129 -14.80 -10.01 -0.25
N LYS A 130 -15.09 -9.93 -1.56
CA LYS A 130 -15.97 -8.89 -2.10
C LYS A 130 -17.41 -9.25 -1.77
N THR A 131 -18.12 -8.37 -1.08
CA THR A 131 -19.48 -8.61 -0.58
C THR A 131 -20.58 -7.99 -1.46
N TYR A 132 -20.21 -7.20 -2.47
CA TYR A 132 -21.15 -6.52 -3.37
C TYR A 132 -20.65 -6.50 -4.82
N ASP A 133 -21.54 -6.73 -5.78
CA ASP A 133 -21.29 -6.86 -7.23
C ASP A 133 -19.88 -7.39 -7.58
N ILE A 134 -19.66 -8.68 -7.28
CA ILE A 134 -18.35 -9.33 -7.40
C ILE A 134 -17.78 -9.21 -8.83
N ARG A 135 -18.64 -9.24 -9.85
CA ARG A 135 -18.19 -9.13 -11.25
C ARG A 135 -17.68 -7.73 -11.55
N ALA A 136 -18.43 -6.68 -11.17
CA ALA A 136 -17.99 -5.31 -11.35
C ALA A 136 -16.74 -5.00 -10.50
N ALA A 137 -16.71 -5.47 -9.25
CA ALA A 137 -15.57 -5.29 -8.35
C ALA A 137 -14.28 -5.89 -8.94
N LYS A 138 -14.32 -7.15 -9.39
CA LYS A 138 -13.17 -7.80 -10.03
C LYS A 138 -12.74 -7.12 -11.32
N LYS A 139 -13.70 -6.66 -12.13
CA LYS A 139 -13.39 -5.91 -13.36
C LYS A 139 -12.67 -4.61 -13.03
N LEU A 140 -13.17 -3.87 -12.05
CA LEU A 140 -12.58 -2.62 -11.59
C LEU A 140 -11.19 -2.85 -11.00
N ASP A 141 -11.01 -3.84 -10.13
CA ASP A 141 -9.71 -4.17 -9.54
C ASP A 141 -8.65 -4.41 -10.62
N ASN A 142 -9.00 -5.20 -11.66
CA ASN A 142 -8.10 -5.44 -12.78
C ASN A 142 -7.75 -4.16 -13.55
N GLN A 143 -8.73 -3.31 -13.84
CA GLN A 143 -8.48 -2.03 -14.54
C GLN A 143 -7.54 -1.14 -13.73
N VAL A 144 -7.75 -1.04 -12.41
CA VAL A 144 -6.93 -0.21 -11.53
C VAL A 144 -5.51 -0.77 -11.42
N LEU A 145 -5.34 -2.07 -11.17
CA LEU A 145 -4.03 -2.68 -11.03
C LEU A 145 -3.20 -2.61 -12.32
N VAL A 146 -3.84 -2.75 -13.49
CA VAL A 146 -3.18 -2.52 -14.79
C VAL A 146 -2.75 -1.05 -14.91
N GLY A 147 -3.64 -0.10 -14.63
CA GLY A 147 -3.33 1.32 -14.72
C GLY A 147 -2.22 1.78 -13.77
N ILE A 148 -2.17 1.25 -12.54
CA ILE A 148 -1.08 1.53 -11.58
C ILE A 148 0.27 1.05 -12.13
N LYS A 149 0.28 -0.13 -12.77
CA LYS A 149 1.50 -0.77 -13.28
C LYS A 149 2.08 -0.03 -14.49
N GLU A 150 1.24 0.59 -15.31
CA GLU A 150 1.64 1.22 -16.58
C GLU A 150 2.05 2.69 -16.47
N LEU A 151 1.77 3.35 -15.33
CA LEU A 151 2.24 4.70 -15.01
C LEU A 151 3.78 4.78 -14.81
#